data_AF-A0A2D8AHW4-F1
#
_entry.id   AF-A0A2D8AHW4-F1
#
_cell.length_a   1.000
_cell.length_b   1.000
_cell.length_c   1.000
_cell.angle_alpha   90.00
_cell.angle_beta   90.00
_cell.angle_gamma   90.00
#
_symmetry.space_group_name_H-M   'P 1'
#
loop_
_entity.id
_entity.type
_entity.pdbx_description
1 polymer ?
#
loop_
_entity_poly.entity_id
_entity_poly.type
_entity_poly.pdbx_seq_one_letter_code
_entity_poly.pdbx_strand_id
1 'polypeptide(L)'
;MTDDKRTAIDSADITIDQKLIDEGTAQLISEIAVLETWLAELDTAEENDAEVAATRKSYHDMLSSRREMLSALAKQAKLQAVVAK
;
A
#
# COMPACT_ATOMS: atom_id res chain seq x y z
N MET A 1 18.85 -18.24 32.09
CA MET A 1 17.51 -17.68 31.82
C MET A 1 17.69 -16.60 30.77
N THR A 2 17.01 -16.79 29.66
CA THR A 2 17.20 -16.14 28.36
C THR A 2 16.95 -14.64 28.43
N ASP A 3 17.82 -13.87 27.77
CA ASP A 3 17.74 -12.43 27.52
C ASP A 3 16.31 -11.99 27.16
N ASP A 4 15.64 -11.30 28.09
CA ASP A 4 14.43 -10.54 27.81
C ASP A 4 14.83 -9.17 27.23
N LYS A 5 15.47 -9.22 26.05
CA LYS A 5 15.73 -8.03 25.24
C LYS A 5 14.58 -7.89 24.23
N ARG A 6 13.34 -7.86 24.74
CA ARG A 6 12.24 -7.22 24.01
C ARG A 6 12.59 -5.75 23.98
N THR A 7 13.29 -5.38 22.92
CA THR A 7 13.57 -4.01 22.53
C THR A 7 12.27 -3.25 22.68
N ALA A 8 12.21 -2.40 23.70
CA ALA A 8 11.38 -1.24 23.66
C ALA A 8 11.71 -0.60 22.32
N ILE A 9 10.80 -0.75 21.35
CA ILE A 9 10.69 0.20 20.26
C ILE A 9 10.18 1.43 20.99
N ASP A 10 11.11 2.10 21.68
CA ASP A 10 10.89 3.44 22.16
C ASP A 10 10.34 4.19 20.96
N SER A 11 9.38 5.06 21.25
CA SER A 11 8.87 6.04 20.32
C SER A 11 9.97 7.07 20.01
N ALA A 12 11.15 6.59 19.60
CA ALA A 12 12.09 7.37 18.86
C ALA A 12 11.35 7.84 17.63
N ASP A 13 11.28 9.15 17.43
CA ASP A 13 10.75 9.78 16.22
C ASP A 13 11.39 9.12 14.99
N ILE A 14 10.71 8.12 14.43
CA ILE A 14 11.12 7.51 13.16
C ILE A 14 10.75 8.54 12.09
N THR A 15 11.68 9.46 11.88
CA THR A 15 11.65 10.40 10.76
C THR A 15 12.03 9.59 9.53
N ILE A 16 11.04 9.32 8.67
CA ILE A 16 11.27 8.71 7.37
C ILE A 16 11.72 9.83 6.42
N ASP A 17 12.71 9.54 5.58
CA ASP A 17 13.12 10.45 4.52
C ASP A 17 11.93 10.78 3.61
N GLN A 18 11.63 12.07 3.43
CA GLN A 18 10.54 12.52 2.56
C GLN A 18 10.69 11.99 1.13
N LYS A 19 11.93 11.86 0.62
CA LYS A 19 12.18 11.27 -0.70
C LYS A 19 11.72 9.81 -0.78
N LEU A 20 11.90 9.05 0.31
CA LEU A 20 11.45 7.66 0.38
C LEU A 20 9.92 7.56 0.42
N ILE A 21 9.25 8.50 1.09
CA ILE A 21 7.79 8.62 1.08
C ILE A 21 7.29 8.93 -0.35
N ASP A 22 7.93 9.87 -1.03
CA ASP A 22 7.54 10.28 -2.39
C ASP A 22 7.75 9.14 -3.39
N GLU A 23 8.88 8.42 -3.31
CA GLU A 23 9.17 7.25 -4.13
C GLU A 23 8.15 6.12 -3.88
N GLY A 24 7.89 5.78 -2.62
CA GLY A 24 6.89 4.76 -2.27
C GLY A 24 5.47 5.14 -2.71
N THR A 25 5.13 6.42 -2.64
CA THR A 25 3.85 6.96 -3.14
C THR A 25 3.75 6.81 -4.66
N ALA A 26 4.79 7.22 -5.40
CA ALA A 26 4.81 7.10 -6.85
C ALA A 26 4.73 5.64 -7.31
N GLN A 27 5.42 4.73 -6.61
CA GLN A 27 5.35 3.30 -6.88
C GLN A 27 3.93 2.76 -6.68
N LEU A 28 3.30 3.05 -5.54
CA LEU A 28 1.93 2.58 -5.25
C LEU A 28 0.91 3.11 -6.26
N ILE A 29 1.04 4.37 -6.69
CA ILE A 29 0.18 4.96 -7.72
C ILE A 29 0.34 4.23 -9.05
N SER A 30 1.58 3.93 -9.44
CA SER A 30 1.86 3.16 -10.66
C SER A 30 1.25 1.76 -10.59
N GLU A 31 1.43 1.06 -9.47
CA GLU A 31 0.87 -0.28 -9.29
C GLU A 31 -0.67 -0.28 -9.28
N ILE A 32 -1.30 0.73 -8.68
CA ILE A 32 -2.75 0.94 -8.72
C ILE A 32 -3.23 1.11 -10.18
N ALA A 33 -2.58 1.96 -10.97
CA ALA A 33 -2.97 2.21 -12.36
C ALA A 33 -2.88 0.94 -13.22
N VAL A 34 -1.85 0.12 -13.01
CA VAL A 34 -1.69 -1.16 -13.70
C VAL A 34 -2.83 -2.13 -13.33
N LEU A 35 -3.17 -2.25 -12.04
CA LEU A 35 -4.27 -3.11 -11.59
C LEU A 35 -5.63 -2.64 -12.11
N GLU A 36 -5.88 -1.33 -12.13
CA GLU A 36 -7.10 -0.75 -12.69
C GLU A 36 -7.21 -1.02 -14.19
N THR A 37 -6.09 -0.98 -14.92
CA THR A 37 -6.04 -1.33 -16.35
C THR A 37 -6.39 -2.81 -16.56
N TRP A 38 -5.75 -3.72 -15.82
CA TRP A 38 -6.05 -5.15 -15.92
C TRP A 38 -7.49 -5.49 -15.53
N LEU A 39 -8.05 -4.82 -14.52
CA LEU A 39 -9.46 -4.98 -14.14
C LEU A 39 -10.40 -4.52 -15.26
N ALA A 40 -10.11 -3.39 -15.91
CA ALA A 40 -10.90 -2.90 -17.04
C ALA A 40 -10.84 -3.87 -18.23
N GLU A 41 -9.68 -4.48 -18.50
CA GLU A 41 -9.54 -5.52 -19.52
C GLU A 41 -10.39 -6.77 -19.17
N LEU A 42 -10.39 -7.20 -17.91
CA LEU A 42 -11.19 -8.33 -17.43
C LEU A 42 -12.70 -8.07 -17.40
N ASP A 43 -13.14 -6.82 -17.35
CA ASP A 43 -14.56 -6.46 -17.46
C ASP A 43 -15.08 -6.59 -18.90
N THR A 44 -14.19 -6.62 -19.90
CA THR A 44 -14.55 -6.90 -21.30
C THR A 44 -14.56 -8.38 -21.64
N ALA A 45 -14.03 -9.24 -20.76
CA ALA A 45 -14.03 -10.69 -20.90
C ALA A 45 -15.37 -11.29 -20.41
N GLU A 46 -15.77 -12.44 -20.96
CA GLU A 46 -17.03 -13.11 -20.60
C GLU A 46 -17.10 -13.43 -19.09
N GLU A 47 -18.18 -12.99 -18.44
CA GLU A 47 -18.38 -13.08 -16.98
C GLU A 47 -18.60 -14.52 -16.47
N ASN A 48 -18.87 -15.48 -17.37
CA ASN A 48 -19.20 -16.86 -17.00
C ASN A 48 -17.97 -17.76 -16.78
N ASP A 49 -16.75 -17.24 -16.90
CA ASP A 49 -15.53 -17.98 -16.60
C ASP A 49 -15.15 -17.82 -15.12
N ALA A 50 -15.20 -18.94 -14.38
CA ALA A 50 -14.84 -18.99 -12.97
C ALA A 50 -13.39 -18.56 -12.71
N GLU A 51 -12.48 -18.75 -13.66
CA GLU A 51 -11.09 -18.30 -13.59
C GLU A 51 -10.98 -16.78 -13.73
N VAL A 52 -11.78 -16.19 -14.63
CA VAL A 52 -11.89 -14.72 -14.80
C VAL A 52 -12.45 -14.09 -13.52
N ALA A 53 -13.49 -14.69 -12.92
CA ALA A 53 -14.06 -14.22 -11.66
C ALA A 53 -13.05 -14.28 -10.50
N ALA A 54 -12.28 -15.36 -10.39
CA ALA A 54 -11.24 -15.52 -9.38
C ALA A 54 -10.09 -14.51 -9.56
N THR A 55 -9.69 -14.27 -10.81
CA THR A 55 -8.64 -13.29 -11.15
C THR A 55 -9.10 -11.87 -10.84
N ARG A 56 -10.33 -11.50 -11.24
CA ARG A 56 -10.95 -10.20 -10.94
C ARG A 56 -10.98 -9.93 -9.44
N LYS A 57 -11.40 -10.93 -8.64
CA LYS A 57 -11.39 -10.83 -7.17
C LYS A 57 -9.97 -10.59 -6.63
N SER A 58 -9.01 -11.37 -7.08
CA SER A 58 -7.61 -11.25 -6.63
C SER A 58 -7.02 -9.86 -6.91
N TYR A 59 -7.31 -9.29 -8.08
CA TYR A 59 -6.88 -7.94 -8.43
C TYR A 59 -7.59 -6.86 -7.60
N HIS A 60 -8.87 -7.04 -7.28
CA HIS A 60 -9.59 -6.16 -6.36
C HIS A 60 -8.98 -6.16 -4.95
N ASP A 61 -8.65 -7.34 -4.41
CA ASP A 61 -8.02 -7.47 -3.09
C ASP A 61 -6.63 -6.78 -3.08
N MET A 62 -5.85 -7.01 -4.14
CA MET A 62 -4.55 -6.35 -4.37
C MET A 62 -4.66 -4.82 -4.50
N LEU A 63 -5.73 -4.33 -5.12
CA LEU A 63 -6.02 -2.91 -5.27
C LEU A 63 -6.38 -2.27 -3.92
N SER A 64 -7.20 -2.96 -3.12
CA SER A 64 -7.57 -2.51 -1.77
C SER A 64 -6.33 -2.36 -0.89
N SER A 65 -5.47 -3.38 -0.85
CA SER A 65 -4.23 -3.36 -0.04
C SER A 65 -3.32 -2.18 -0.41
N ARG A 66 -3.17 -1.87 -1.70
CA ARG A 66 -2.36 -0.74 -2.16
C ARG A 66 -2.95 0.61 -1.79
N ARG A 67 -4.27 0.77 -1.89
CA ARG A 67 -4.98 1.98 -1.46
C ARG A 67 -4.88 2.20 0.04
N GLU A 68 -4.95 1.13 0.83
CA GLU A 68 -4.73 1.17 2.27
C GLU A 68 -3.30 1.59 2.62
N MET A 69 -2.31 1.02 1.93
CA MET A 69 -0.90 1.38 2.12
C MET A 69 -0.63 2.86 1.76
N LEU A 70 -1.21 3.33 0.65
CA LEU A 70 -1.13 4.73 0.23
C LEU A 70 -1.75 5.67 1.26
N SER A 71 -2.91 5.29 1.82
CA SER A 71 -3.57 6.01 2.90
C SER A 71 -2.71 6.05 4.18
N ALA A 72 -2.04 4.95 4.53
CA ALA A 72 -1.14 4.87 5.67
C ALA A 72 0.10 5.78 5.47
N LEU A 73 0.73 5.76 4.29
CA LEU A 73 1.85 6.65 3.96
C LEU A 73 1.43 8.12 4.01
N ALA A 74 0.26 8.46 3.49
CA ALA A 74 -0.26 9.82 3.55
C ALA A 74 -0.52 10.29 5.00
N LYS A 75 -0.98 9.40 5.88
CA LYS A 75 -1.12 9.70 7.31
C LYS A 75 0.25 9.91 7.96
N GLN A 76 1.22 9.06 7.64
CA GLN A 76 2.57 9.15 8.19
C GLN A 76 3.28 10.46 7.77
N ALA A 77 3.19 10.84 6.49
CA ALA A 77 3.74 12.10 5.99
C ALA A 77 3.14 13.32 6.72
N LYS A 78 1.82 13.30 6.98
CA LYS A 78 1.13 14.36 7.74
C LYS A 78 1.63 14.44 9.19
N LEU A 79 1.83 13.29 9.85
CA LEU A 79 2.34 13.25 11.22
C LEU A 79 3.77 13.80 11.30
N GLN A 80 4.64 13.43 10.36
CA GLN A 80 6.01 13.95 10.31
C GLN A 80 6.06 15.46 10.04
N ALA A 81 5.17 16.00 9.20
CA ALA A 81 5.07 17.44 8.96
C ALA A 81 4.65 18.25 10.21
N VAL A 82 3.90 17.64 11.14
CA VAL A 82 3.52 18.28 12.42
C VAL A 82 4.67 18.23 13.42
N VAL A 83 5.46 17.17 13.43
CA VAL A 83 6.63 17.01 14.33
C VAL A 83 7.81 17.90 13.90
N ALA A 84 7.99 18.12 12.60
CA ALA A 84 9.08 18.95 12.06
C ALA A 84 8.88 20.47 12.24
N LYS A 85 7.78 20.91 12.87
CA LYS A 85 7.38 22.32 13.02
C LYS A 85 7.56 22.82 14.45
#